data_AF-A0A382NT82-F1
#
_entry.id   AF-A0A382NT82-F1
#
_cell.length_a   1.000
_cell.length_b   1.000
_cell.length_c   1.000
_cell.angle_alpha   90.00
_cell.angle_beta   90.00
_cell.angle_gamma   90.00
#
_symmetry.space_group_name_H-M   'P 1'
#
loop_
_entity.id
_entity.type
_entity.pdbx_description
1 polymer ?
#
loop_
_entity_poly.entity_id
_entity_poly.type
_entity_poly.pdbx_seq_one_letter_code
_entity_poly.pdbx_strand_id
1 'polypeptide(L)' 'MEYDSYPLSGQPQIPVPEYVPRPENRMGFADAVNNAIMYNYGNFTGRASRSEYWFFILFVWIFDMITTFADTIIF' A
#
# COMPACT_ATOMS: atom_id res chain seq x y z
N MET A 1 34.59 -32.57 -24.79
CA MET A 1 33.25 -32.24 -24.28
C MET A 1 32.97 -30.83 -24.77
N GLU A 2 32.42 -30.76 -25.98
CA GLU A 2 32.06 -29.52 -26.65
C GLU A 2 30.70 -29.11 -26.09
N TYR A 3 30.68 -28.02 -25.31
CA TYR A 3 29.42 -27.43 -24.85
C TYR A 3 28.82 -26.73 -26.06
N ASP A 4 28.13 -27.52 -26.87
CA ASP A 4 27.51 -27.13 -28.12
C ASP A 4 26.76 -25.81 -27.94
N SER A 5 27.18 -24.86 -28.78
CA SER A 5 26.59 -23.55 -28.98
C SER A 5 25.17 -23.69 -29.54
N TYR A 6 24.17 -23.83 -28.66
CA TYR A 6 22.78 -23.71 -29.09
C TYR A 6 22.55 -22.29 -29.63
N PRO A 7 22.04 -22.13 -30.87
CA PRO A 7 21.82 -20.81 -31.44
C PRO A 7 20.71 -20.07 -30.68
N LEU A 8 21.05 -18.93 -30.06
CA LEU A 8 20.10 -18.02 -29.38
C LEU A 8 19.14 -17.31 -30.37
N SER A 9 19.22 -17.60 -31.66
CA SER A 9 18.51 -16.89 -32.74
C SER A 9 17.01 -17.21 -32.86
N GLY A 10 16.48 -18.12 -32.05
CA GLY A 10 15.07 -18.54 -32.08
C GLY A 10 14.20 -18.02 -30.93
N GLN A 11 14.74 -17.20 -30.03
CA GLN A 11 13.95 -16.63 -28.94
C GLN A 11 13.15 -15.42 -29.45
N PRO A 12 11.82 -15.36 -29.23
CA PRO A 12 11.04 -14.16 -29.48
C PRO A 12 11.69 -13.01 -28.69
N GLN A 13 12.13 -11.96 -29.37
CA GLN A 13 12.61 -10.76 -28.70
C GLN A 13 11.42 -10.06 -28.07
N ILE A 14 11.09 -10.44 -26.83
CA ILE A 14 10.11 -9.71 -26.03
C ILE A 14 10.74 -8.35 -25.77
N PRO A 15 10.18 -7.24 -26.26
CA PRO A 15 10.70 -5.92 -25.94
C PRO A 15 10.79 -5.81 -24.42
N VAL A 16 11.99 -5.49 -23.92
CA VAL A 16 12.19 -5.28 -22.49
C VAL A 16 11.18 -4.21 -22.08
N PRO A 17 10.27 -4.50 -21.13
CA PRO A 17 9.28 -3.51 -20.72
C PRO A 17 10.05 -2.27 -20.26
N GLU A 18 9.62 -1.11 -20.76
CA GLU A 18 10.19 0.16 -20.34
C GLU A 18 10.12 0.25 -18.81
N TYR A 19 11.22 0.63 -18.17
CA TYR A 19 11.29 0.73 -16.72
C TYR A 19 10.31 1.81 -16.26
N VAL A 20 9.14 1.39 -15.77
CA VAL A 20 8.20 2.27 -15.10
C VAL A 20 8.72 2.50 -13.68
N PRO A 21 9.13 3.73 -13.31
CA PRO A 21 9.51 4.02 -11.95
C PRO A 21 8.32 3.70 -11.04
N ARG A 22 8.58 2.99 -9.94
CA ARG A 22 7.58 2.84 -8.88
C ARG A 22 7.15 4.24 -8.45
N PRO A 23 5.85 4.52 -8.29
CA PRO A 23 5.41 5.80 -7.73
C PRO A 23 6.17 6.08 -6.43
N GLU A 24 6.97 7.15 -6.44
CA GLU A 24 7.82 7.56 -5.32
C GLU A 24 7.00 8.04 -4.12
N ASN A 25 5.73 8.42 -4.37
CA ASN A 25 4.80 8.82 -3.33
C ASN A 25 4.33 7.60 -2.53
N ARG A 26 5.18 7.14 -1.60
CA ARG A 26 4.75 6.23 -0.53
C ARG A 26 3.77 7.00 0.34
N MET A 27 2.57 6.47 0.42
CA MET A 27 1.49 7.08 1.18
C MET A 27 1.89 7.26 2.65
N GLY A 28 1.88 8.51 3.12
CA GLY A 28 2.17 8.85 4.51
C GLY A 28 0.97 8.58 5.42
N PHE A 29 1.21 8.53 6.74
CA PHE A 29 0.14 8.31 7.73
C PHE A 29 -0.97 9.37 7.64
N ALA A 30 -0.60 10.65 7.62
CA ALA A 30 -1.58 11.74 7.53
C ALA A 30 -2.37 11.70 6.21
N ASP A 31 -1.70 11.37 5.12
CA ASP A 31 -2.30 11.21 3.79
C ASP A 31 -3.27 10.01 3.77
N ALA A 32 -2.97 8.96 4.55
CA ALA A 32 -3.83 7.80 4.73
C ALA A 32 -5.06 8.06 5.59
N VAL A 33 -4.92 8.83 6.67
CA VAL A 33 -6.08 9.24 7.47
C VAL A 33 -7.01 10.13 6.64
N ASN A 34 -6.47 11.11 5.90
CA ASN A 34 -7.27 11.95 5.01
C ASN A 34 -7.96 11.14 3.90
N ASN A 35 -7.23 10.24 3.21
CA ASN A 35 -7.84 9.41 2.16
C ASN A 35 -8.88 8.44 2.71
N ALA A 36 -8.63 7.84 3.87
CA ALA A 36 -9.60 6.97 4.53
C ALA A 36 -10.88 7.74 4.85
N ILE A 37 -10.78 8.91 5.49
CA ILE A 37 -11.95 9.68 5.94
C ILE A 37 -12.70 10.32 4.76
N MET A 38 -11.99 10.98 3.83
CA MET A 38 -12.62 11.74 2.74
C MET A 38 -13.13 10.88 1.59
N TYR A 39 -12.43 9.80 1.22
CA TYR A 39 -12.67 9.12 -0.05
C TYR A 39 -13.11 7.66 0.07
N ASN A 40 -12.51 6.89 0.99
CA ASN A 40 -12.75 5.44 1.07
C ASN A 40 -13.82 5.01 2.10
N TYR A 41 -13.89 5.63 3.28
CA TYR A 41 -14.83 5.24 4.34
C TYR A 41 -16.06 6.14 4.46
N GLY A 42 -15.97 7.43 4.11
CA GLY A 42 -17.13 8.33 4.15
C GLY A 42 -18.24 7.96 3.17
N ASN A 43 -17.91 7.27 2.08
CA ASN A 43 -18.85 6.86 1.03
C ASN A 43 -18.99 5.34 0.86
N PHE A 44 -18.20 4.51 1.58
CA PHE A 44 -18.13 3.03 1.41
C PHE A 44 -17.94 2.54 -0.03
N THR A 45 -17.43 3.39 -0.92
CA THR A 45 -17.24 3.10 -2.34
C THR A 45 -15.75 3.10 -2.66
N GLY A 46 -15.24 1.95 -3.12
CA GLY A 46 -13.85 1.81 -3.56
C GLY A 46 -13.07 0.72 -2.83
N ARG A 47 -11.92 0.35 -3.40
CA ARG A 47 -10.97 -0.60 -2.79
C ARG A 47 -9.80 0.19 -2.25
N ALA A 48 -9.70 0.30 -0.92
CA ALA A 48 -8.55 0.93 -0.29
C ALA A 48 -7.27 0.13 -0.61
N SER A 49 -6.16 0.84 -0.83
CA SER A 49 -4.86 0.19 -0.93
C SER A 49 -4.46 -0.43 0.41
N ARG A 50 -3.65 -1.50 0.40
CA ARG A 50 -3.30 -2.25 1.62
C ARG A 50 -2.62 -1.35 2.67
N SER A 51 -1.83 -0.36 2.25
CA SER A 51 -1.20 0.59 3.16
C SER A 51 -2.21 1.55 3.81
N GLU A 52 -3.25 1.99 3.11
CA GLU A 52 -4.29 2.86 3.71
C GLU A 52 -5.04 2.11 4.79
N TYR A 53 -5.37 0.84 4.54
CA TYR A 53 -6.01 -0.03 5.54
C TYR A 53 -5.17 -0.14 6.82
N TRP A 54 -3.86 -0.41 6.69
CA TRP A 54 -2.99 -0.54 7.86
C TRP A 54 -2.81 0.77 8.62
N PHE A 55 -2.70 1.91 7.93
CA PHE A 55 -2.64 3.20 8.61
C PHE A 55 -3.96 3.57 9.29
N PHE A 56 -5.10 3.17 8.73
CA PHE A 56 -6.40 3.35 9.38
C PHE A 56 -6.54 2.48 10.65
N ILE A 57 -6.09 1.22 10.61
CA ILE A 57 -6.04 0.35 11.79
C ILE A 57 -5.18 1.00 12.89
N LEU A 58 -4.01 1.56 12.55
CA LEU A 58 -3.17 2.28 13.50
C LEU A 58 -3.88 3.50 14.09
N PHE A 59 -4.62 4.26 13.28
CA PHE A 59 -5.44 5.37 13.77
C PHE A 59 -6.48 4.91 14.80
N VAL A 60 -7.24 3.84 14.50
CA VAL A 60 -8.23 3.27 15.43
C VAL A 60 -7.57 2.80 16.73
N TRP A 61 -6.40 2.16 16.64
CA TRP A 61 -5.65 1.70 17.81
C TRP A 61 -5.21 2.85 18.73
N ILE A 62 -4.71 3.95 18.16
CA ILE A 62 -4.31 5.14 18.92
C ILE A 62 -5.55 5.77 19.57
N PHE A 63 -6.66 5.85 18.85
CA PHE A 63 -7.91 6.39 19.36
C PHE A 63 -8.49 5.55 20.51
N ASP A 64 -8.40 4.22 20.40
CA ASP A 64 -8.83 3.29 21.43
C ASP A 64 -8.02 3.48 22.71
N MET A 65 -6.68 3.57 22.61
CA MET A 65 -5.83 3.87 23.75
C MET A 65 -6.24 5.16 24.46
N ILE A 66 -6.46 6.26 23.71
CA ILE A 66 -6.91 7.54 24.27
C ILE A 66 -8.25 7.36 25.01
N THR A 67 -9.17 6.61 24.41
CA THR A 67 -10.50 6.35 24.99
C THR A 67 -10.40 5.54 26.28
N THR A 68 -9.52 4.53 26.33
CA THR A 68 -9.32 3.73 27.56
C THR A 68 -8.74 4.58 28.69
N PHE A 69 -7.79 5.46 28.39
CA PHE A 69 -7.26 6.40 29.38
C PHE A 69 -8.33 7.38 29.87
N ALA A 70 -9.15 7.92 28.96
CA ALA A 70 -10.25 8.81 29.33
C ALA A 70 -11.26 8.10 30.24
N ASP A 71 -11.64 6.87 29.92
CA ASP A 71 -12.55 6.04 30.73
C ASP A 71 -11.99 5.81 32.14
N THR A 72 -10.70 5.47 32.25
CA THR A 72 -10.00 5.28 33.54
C THR A 72 -9.90 6.56 34.37
N ILE A 73 -9.93 7.75 33.74
CA ILE A 73 -9.90 9.04 34.44
C ILE A 73 -11.30 9.46 34.90
N ILE A 74 -12.33 9.11 34.13
CA ILE A 74 -13.71 9.57 34.35
C ILE A 74 -14.47 8.67 35.33
N PHE A 75 -14.19 7.37 35.35
CA PHE A 75 -14.85 6.36 36.20
C PHE A 75 -13.91 5.76 37.24
#